data_AF-X1M6S6-F1
#
_entry.id   AF-X1M6S6-F1
#
_cell.length_a   1.000
_cell.length_b   1.000
_cell.length_c   1.000
_cell.angle_alpha   90.00
_cell.angle_beta   90.00
_cell.angle_gamma   90.00
#
_symmetry.space_group_name_H-M   'P 1'
#
loop_
_entity.id
_entity.type
_entity.pdbx_description
1 polymer ?
#
loop_
_entity_poly.entity_id
_entity_poly.type
_entity_poly.pdbx_seq_one_letter_code
_entity_poly.pdbx_strand_id
1 'polypeptide(L)'
;MRAIVTDGLTRKFNGLTAVDHVNLQIKKGELFGLLGPNGAGKTTFIHMLCTILPPTEGTAKVAGFDIHRNPDSVRAAIGIVFQDPSLDNRLTGRENLDFHGRVYGMSK
;
A
#
# COMPACT_ATOMS: atom_id res chain seq x y z
N MET A 1 -16.57 10.72 -1.23
CA MET A 1 -15.92 9.71 -0.36
C MET A 1 -14.43 9.66 -0.71
N ARG A 2 -13.53 9.64 0.28
CA ARG A 2 -12.07 9.55 0.07
C ARG A 2 -11.64 8.07 0.07
N ALA A 3 -10.76 7.70 -0.86
CA ALA A 3 -10.19 6.35 -0.93
C ALA A 3 -8.93 6.23 -0.07
N ILE A 4 -8.11 7.28 -0.02
CA ILE A 4 -6.90 7.34 0.81
C ILE A 4 -6.92 8.67 1.57
N VAL A 5 -6.64 8.61 2.87
CA VAL A 5 -6.45 9.79 3.73
C VAL A 5 -5.24 9.52 4.61
N THR A 6 -4.26 10.42 4.62
CA THR A 6 -3.13 10.38 5.54
C THR A 6 -3.17 11.58 6.48
N ASP A 7 -2.75 11.37 7.72
CA ASP A 7 -2.66 12.40 8.75
C ASP A 7 -1.29 12.33 9.41
N GLY A 8 -0.42 13.29 9.06
CA GLY A 8 0.96 13.37 9.54
C GLY A 8 1.79 12.10 9.31
N LEU A 9 1.52 11.35 8.23
CA LEU A 9 2.14 10.04 8.03
C LEU A 9 3.65 10.17 7.86
N THR A 10 4.39 9.50 8.74
CA THR A 10 5.84 9.67 8.88
C THR A 10 6.53 8.33 9.00
N ARG A 11 7.72 8.21 8.38
CA ARG A 11 8.62 7.07 8.56
C ARG A 11 10.03 7.54 8.80
N LYS A 12 10.60 7.11 9.93
CA LYS A 12 11.99 7.31 10.32
C LYS A 12 12.73 5.97 10.38
N PHE A 13 13.98 5.95 9.91
CA PHE A 13 14.89 4.82 9.98
C PHE A 13 16.21 5.29 10.57
N ASN A 14 16.58 4.86 11.78
CA ASN A 14 17.88 5.13 12.40
C ASN A 14 18.36 6.59 12.25
N GLY A 15 17.48 7.57 12.51
CA GLY A 15 17.78 9.01 12.40
C GLY A 15 17.50 9.65 11.03
N LEU A 16 17.23 8.86 9.98
CA LEU A 16 16.80 9.35 8.67
C LEU A 16 15.27 9.41 8.59
N THR A 17 14.70 10.59 8.35
CA THR A 17 13.26 10.74 8.03
C THR A 17 13.05 10.51 6.54
N ALA A 18 12.53 9.33 6.16
CA ALA A 18 12.29 8.96 4.77
C ALA A 18 10.94 9.47 4.24
N VAL A 19 9.96 9.62 5.13
CA VAL A 19 8.67 10.26 4.87
C VAL A 19 8.37 11.17 6.05
N ASP A 20 8.03 12.42 5.80
CA ASP A 20 7.91 13.45 6.82
C ASP A 20 6.52 14.10 6.80
N HIS A 21 5.69 13.78 7.80
CA HIS A 21 4.39 14.40 8.08
C HIS A 21 3.48 14.57 6.85
N VAL A 22 3.37 13.54 6.01
CA VAL A 22 2.59 13.64 4.75
C VAL A 22 1.09 13.65 5.04
N ASN A 23 0.43 14.71 4.59
CA ASN A 23 -1.02 14.89 4.60
C ASN A 23 -1.56 14.85 3.17
N LEU A 24 -2.29 13.80 2.83
CA LEU A 24 -2.77 13.53 1.48
C LEU A 24 -4.21 13.00 1.54
N GLN A 25 -5.04 13.47 0.60
CA GLN A 25 -6.40 12.98 0.45
C GLN A 25 -6.70 12.68 -1.02
N ILE A 26 -6.87 11.41 -1.34
CA ILE A 26 -7.24 10.94 -2.69
C ILE A 26 -8.70 10.54 -2.69
N LYS A 27 -9.48 11.05 -3.65
CA LYS A 27 -10.90 10.75 -3.81
C LYS A 27 -11.09 9.35 -4.40
N LYS A 28 -12.24 8.74 -4.12
CA LYS A 28 -12.65 7.51 -4.81
C LYS A 28 -12.74 7.78 -6.33
N GLY A 29 -12.10 6.94 -7.13
CA GLY A 29 -12.08 7.08 -8.61
C GLY A 29 -11.04 8.07 -9.15
N GLU A 30 -10.22 8.67 -8.29
CA GLU A 30 -9.15 9.58 -8.71
C GLU A 30 -7.91 8.80 -9.17
N LEU A 31 -7.36 9.18 -10.33
CA LEU A 31 -6.04 8.73 -10.77
C LEU A 31 -4.99 9.68 -10.18
N PHE A 32 -4.15 9.16 -9.30
CA PHE A 32 -3.12 9.92 -8.61
C PHE A 32 -1.72 9.38 -8.94
N GLY A 33 -0.78 10.28 -9.24
CA GLY A 33 0.62 9.94 -9.52
C GLY A 33 1.56 10.49 -8.45
N LEU A 34 2.42 9.64 -7.89
CA LEU A 34 3.47 10.04 -6.94
C LEU A 34 4.82 10.15 -7.66
N LEU A 35 5.27 11.38 -7.92
CA LEU A 35 6.51 11.66 -8.65
C LEU A 35 7.60 12.22 -7.73
N GLY A 36 8.85 11.82 -7.97
CA GLY A 36 10.03 12.33 -7.28
C GLY A 36 11.28 11.51 -7.61
N PRO A 37 12.49 12.03 -7.32
CA PRO A 37 13.73 11.33 -7.60
C PRO A 37 13.89 10.03 -6.77
N ASN A 38 14.87 9.21 -7.11
CA ASN A 38 15.23 8.04 -6.29
C ASN A 38 15.65 8.49 -4.88
N GLY A 39 15.22 7.76 -3.87
CA GLY A 39 15.45 8.14 -2.47
C GLY A 39 14.45 9.14 -1.89
N ALA A 40 13.53 9.72 -2.68
CA ALA A 40 12.53 10.68 -2.18
C ALA A 40 11.43 10.07 -1.27
N GLY A 41 11.54 8.81 -0.85
CA GLY A 41 10.57 8.18 0.05
C GLY A 41 9.31 7.57 -0.61
N LYS A 42 9.22 7.56 -1.95
CA LYS A 42 8.03 7.05 -2.69
C LYS A 42 7.66 5.61 -2.30
N THR A 43 8.61 4.69 -2.43
CA THR A 43 8.41 3.27 -2.10
C THR A 43 8.08 3.10 -0.62
N THR A 44 8.76 3.84 0.27
CA THR A 44 8.48 3.86 1.70
C THR A 44 7.04 4.30 1.99
N PHE A 45 6.57 5.37 1.35
CA PHE A 45 5.20 5.87 1.49
C PHE A 45 4.17 4.85 1.03
N ILE A 46 4.34 4.27 -0.17
CA ILE A 46 3.44 3.23 -0.69
C ILE A 46 3.42 2.00 0.23
N HIS A 47 4.58 1.54 0.71
CA HIS A 47 4.65 0.39 1.62
C HIS A 47 3.90 0.63 2.94
N MET A 48 3.87 1.87 3.44
CA MET A 48 3.05 2.20 4.62
C MET A 48 1.55 2.10 4.33
N LEU A 49 1.09 2.65 3.21
CA LEU A 49 -0.32 2.55 2.81
C LEU A 49 -0.75 1.10 2.55
N CYS A 50 0.18 0.27 2.08
CA CYS A 50 -0.03 -1.15 1.83
C CYS A 50 0.10 -2.05 3.07
N THR A 51 0.33 -1.50 4.26
CA THR A 51 0.53 -2.26 5.53
C THR A 51 1.79 -3.12 5.59
N ILE A 52 2.71 -2.96 4.63
CA ILE A 52 3.97 -3.72 4.54
C ILE A 52 4.99 -3.15 5.52
N LEU A 53 4.96 -1.84 5.72
CA LEU A 53 5.85 -1.11 6.59
C LEU A 53 5.03 -0.28 7.57
N PRO A 54 5.16 -0.43 8.89
CA PRO A 54 4.45 0.45 9.82
C PRO A 54 5.02 1.89 9.72
N PRO A 55 4.20 2.94 9.80
CA PRO A 55 4.72 4.28 10.04
C PRO A 55 5.37 4.37 11.42
N THR A 56 6.24 5.36 11.59
CA THR A 56 6.82 5.72 12.89
C THR A 56 5.86 6.62 13.66
N GLU A 57 5.20 7.55 12.96
CA GLU A 57 4.25 8.52 13.51
C GLU A 57 3.11 8.77 12.50
N GLY A 58 2.00 9.31 12.98
CA GLY A 58 0.81 9.58 12.17
C GLY A 58 -0.01 8.34 11.85
N THR A 59 -1.01 8.50 10.98
CA THR A 59 -1.87 7.40 10.53
C THR A 59 -2.33 7.57 9.07
N ALA A 60 -2.95 6.53 8.53
CA ALA A 60 -3.67 6.59 7.28
C ALA A 60 -4.92 5.71 7.30
N LYS A 61 -5.88 6.06 6.43
CA LYS A 61 -7.02 5.22 6.06
C LYS A 61 -6.95 4.90 4.58
N VAL A 62 -7.11 3.63 4.24
CA VAL A 62 -7.16 3.10 2.88
C VAL A 62 -8.45 2.31 2.72
N ALA A 63 -9.24 2.66 1.70
CA ALA A 63 -10.58 2.10 1.48
C ALA A 63 -11.49 2.21 2.73
N GLY A 64 -11.28 3.23 3.58
CA GLY A 64 -12.03 3.45 4.81
C GLY A 64 -11.50 2.70 6.04
N PHE A 65 -10.53 1.79 5.87
CA PHE A 65 -9.90 1.02 6.95
C PHE A 65 -8.61 1.68 7.43
N ASP A 66 -8.39 1.69 8.73
CA ASP A 66 -7.15 2.22 9.33
C ASP A 66 -5.99 1.24 9.13
N ILE A 67 -4.83 1.74 8.70
CA ILE A 67 -3.68 0.89 8.33
C ILE A 67 -3.02 0.17 9.52
N HIS A 68 -3.26 0.63 10.76
CA HIS A 68 -2.78 -0.03 11.98
C HIS A 68 -3.82 -0.94 12.60
N ARG A 69 -5.07 -0.47 12.67
CA ARG A 69 -6.15 -1.19 13.38
C ARG A 69 -6.78 -2.29 12.52
N ASN A 70 -6.75 -2.13 11.20
CA ASN A 70 -7.46 -3.01 10.27
C ASN A 70 -6.57 -3.45 9.08
N PRO A 71 -5.33 -3.93 9.31
CA PRO A 71 -4.39 -4.17 8.23
C PRO A 71 -4.87 -5.27 7.27
N ASP A 72 -5.55 -6.31 7.77
CA ASP A 72 -6.14 -7.37 6.93
C ASP A 72 -7.24 -6.82 6.01
N SER A 73 -8.10 -5.95 6.54
CA SER A 73 -9.17 -5.31 5.76
C SER A 73 -8.60 -4.36 4.70
N VAL A 74 -7.50 -3.67 5.00
CA VAL A 74 -6.78 -2.87 4.00
C VAL A 74 -6.25 -3.77 2.88
N ARG A 75 -5.55 -4.86 3.21
CA ARG A 75 -4.98 -5.79 2.20
C ARG A 75 -6.05 -6.46 1.34
N ALA A 76 -7.19 -6.82 1.92
CA ALA A 76 -8.32 -7.37 1.17
C ALA A 76 -8.96 -6.36 0.21
N ALA A 77 -8.80 -5.05 0.46
CA ALA A 77 -9.43 -3.99 -0.30
C ALA A 77 -8.53 -3.38 -1.40
N ILE A 78 -7.25 -3.77 -1.48
CA ILE A 78 -6.29 -3.21 -2.43
C ILE A 78 -5.60 -4.29 -3.26
N GLY A 79 -5.25 -3.96 -4.51
CA GLY A 79 -4.29 -4.71 -5.31
C GLY A 79 -2.95 -3.97 -5.35
N ILE A 80 -1.84 -4.71 -5.33
CA ILE A 80 -0.49 -4.14 -5.38
C ILE A 80 0.29 -4.81 -6.50
N VAL A 81 0.95 -4.00 -7.31
CA VAL A 81 1.98 -4.46 -8.26
C VAL A 81 3.30 -3.96 -7.74
N PHE A 82 4.14 -4.86 -7.27
CA PHE A 82 5.45 -4.54 -6.73
C PHE A 82 6.47 -4.28 -7.85
N GLN A 83 7.56 -3.59 -7.49
CA GLN A 83 8.71 -3.43 -8.38
C GLN A 83 9.32 -4.81 -8.72
N ASP A 84 9.49 -5.66 -7.71
CA ASP A 84 9.90 -7.05 -7.88
C ASP A 84 8.66 -7.95 -7.99
N PRO A 85 8.51 -8.77 -9.04
CA PRO A 85 7.34 -9.62 -9.22
C PRO A 85 7.20 -10.64 -8.08
N SER A 86 5.98 -10.80 -7.55
CA SER A 86 5.64 -11.81 -6.55
C SER A 86 5.12 -13.12 -7.15
N LEU A 87 5.48 -13.42 -8.40
CA LEU A 87 4.94 -14.55 -9.17
C LEU A 87 5.67 -15.84 -8.83
N ASP A 88 4.95 -16.96 -8.82
CA ASP A 88 5.56 -18.28 -8.78
C ASP A 88 5.99 -18.68 -10.20
N ASN A 89 7.30 -18.76 -10.41
CA ASN A 89 7.92 -19.10 -11.69
C ASN A 89 7.67 -20.55 -12.12
N ARG A 90 7.12 -21.40 -11.24
CA ARG A 90 6.73 -22.78 -11.55
C ARG A 90 5.31 -22.86 -12.11
N LEU A 91 4.54 -21.78 -12.05
CA LEU A 91 3.16 -21.71 -12.49
C LEU A 91 3.06 -20.92 -13.80
N THR A 92 2.13 -21.31 -14.66
CA THR A 92 1.73 -20.50 -15.82
C THR A 92 1.06 -19.20 -15.37
N GLY A 93 0.91 -18.25 -16.30
CA GLY A 93 0.21 -16.99 -16.00
C GLY A 93 -1.23 -17.22 -15.50
N ARG A 94 -1.96 -18.18 -16.09
CA ARG A 94 -3.31 -18.53 -15.64
C ARG A 94 -3.31 -19.16 -14.25
N GLU A 95 -2.35 -20.03 -13.96
CA GLU A 95 -2.25 -20.66 -12.64
C GLU A 95 -1.89 -19.65 -11.54
N ASN A 96 -1.04 -18.67 -11.82
CA ASN A 96 -0.79 -17.56 -10.89
C ASN A 96 -2.09 -16.76 -10.62
N LEU A 97 -2.87 -16.44 -11.65
CA LEU A 97 -4.16 -15.76 -11.48
C LEU A 97 -5.13 -16.58 -10.63
N ASP A 98 -5.30 -17.87 -10.95
CA ASP A 98 -6.17 -18.77 -10.19
C ASP A 98 -5.70 -18.92 -8.73
N PHE A 99 -4.38 -19.01 -8.50
CA PHE A 99 -3.78 -19.08 -7.17
C PHE A 99 -4.09 -17.82 -6.36
N HIS A 100 -3.80 -16.63 -6.91
CA HIS A 100 -4.09 -15.37 -6.24
C HIS A 100 -5.59 -15.19 -6.00
N GLY A 101 -6.45 -15.52 -6.97
CA GLY A 101 -7.91 -15.47 -6.80
C GLY A 101 -8.39 -16.29 -5.59
N ARG A 102 -7.86 -17.52 -5.43
CA ARG A 102 -8.18 -18.37 -4.27
C ARG A 102 -7.67 -17.80 -2.96
N VAL A 103 -6.46 -17.23 -2.92
CA VAL A 103 -5.92 -16.54 -1.72
C VAL A 103 -6.82 -15.38 -1.30
N TYR A 104 -7.45 -14.69 -2.25
CA TYR A 104 -8.43 -13.64 -2.01
C TYR A 104 -9.86 -14.16 -1.77
N GLY A 105 -10.06 -15.48 -1.67
CA GLY A 105 -11.35 -16.10 -1.39
C GLY A 105 -12.33 -16.10 -2.56
N MET A 106 -11.86 -15.90 -3.80
CA MET A 106 -12.70 -16.00 -4.99
C MET A 106 -13.06 -17.47 -5.26
N SER A 107 -14.34 -17.73 -5.56
CA SER A 107 -14.77 -19.02 -6.08
C SER A 107 -14.20 -19.24 -7.49
N LYS A 108 -13.98 -20.50 -7.83
CA LYS A 108 -13.52 -20.90 -9.17
C LYS A 108 -14.58 -20.66 -10.23
#